data_AF-A0A1B6VH07-F1
#
_entry.id   AF-A0A1B6VH07-F1
#
_cell.length_a   1.000
_cell.length_b   1.000
_cell.length_c   1.000
_cell.angle_alpha   90.00
_cell.angle_beta   90.00
_cell.angle_gamma   90.00
#
_symmetry.space_group_name_H-M   'P 1'
#
loop_
_entity.id
_entity.type
_entity.pdbx_description
1 polymer ?
#
loop_
_entity_poly.entity_id
_entity_poly.type
_entity_poly.pdbx_seq_one_letter_code
_entity_poly.pdbx_strand_id
1 'polypeptide(L)'
;MTKSPLPPITDALTPRPAKRPNLRDLKAPQIVEDSSVSENSRALGTKWGAQTSLDEPDPAMTSLRMVIPEYVDRQLSLKAAEAKVTKQYLVLKALSEAGYEVREADLIEDKRKRRRR
;
A
#
# COMPACT_ATOMS: atom_id res chain seq x y z
N MET A 1 -9.81 -19.00 32.77
CA MET A 1 -10.29 -18.43 31.49
C MET A 1 -10.77 -19.58 30.62
N THR A 2 -12.07 -19.83 30.61
CA THR A 2 -12.72 -20.86 29.80
C THR A 2 -12.70 -20.42 28.34
N LYS A 3 -11.90 -21.08 27.50
CA LYS A 3 -11.85 -20.79 26.06
C LYS A 3 -13.16 -21.25 25.44
N SER A 4 -13.96 -20.31 24.95
CA SER A 4 -15.13 -20.62 24.12
C SER A 4 -14.66 -21.41 22.89
N PRO A 5 -15.25 -22.57 22.58
CA PRO A 5 -14.85 -23.35 21.42
C PRO A 5 -15.11 -22.54 20.15
N LEU A 6 -14.10 -22.50 19.27
CA LEU A 6 -14.25 -21.92 17.94
C LEU A 6 -15.36 -22.68 17.19
N PRO A 7 -16.19 -21.99 16.40
CA PRO A 7 -17.26 -22.63 15.65
C PRO A 7 -16.67 -23.63 14.63
N PRO A 8 -17.32 -24.78 14.42
CA PRO A 8 -16.86 -25.79 13.46
C PRO A 8 -16.91 -25.25 12.03
N ILE A 9 -15.97 -25.69 11.18
CA ILE A 9 -15.81 -25.24 9.78
C ILE A 9 -17.08 -25.48 8.94
N THR A 10 -17.90 -26.46 9.33
CA THR A 10 -19.19 -26.75 8.69
C THR A 10 -20.17 -25.58 8.73
N ASP A 11 -20.10 -24.71 9.76
CA ASP A 11 -20.95 -23.52 9.87
C ASP A 11 -20.58 -22.42 8.85
N ALA A 12 -19.36 -22.43 8.31
CA ALA A 12 -18.93 -21.43 7.32
C ALA A 12 -19.44 -21.74 5.91
N LEU A 13 -19.83 -22.99 5.64
CA LEU A 13 -20.27 -23.48 4.33
C LEU A 13 -21.80 -23.49 4.17
N THR A 14 -22.54 -23.30 5.26
CA THR A 14 -23.99 -23.14 5.18
C THR A 14 -24.32 -21.66 4.98
N PRO A 15 -25.10 -21.28 3.94
CA PRO A 15 -25.55 -19.91 3.81
C PRO A 15 -26.43 -19.59 5.00
N ARG A 16 -25.91 -18.76 5.92
CA ARG A 16 -26.68 -18.29 7.07
C ARG A 16 -27.98 -17.67 6.55
N PRO A 17 -29.17 -18.11 7.00
CA PRO A 17 -30.40 -17.45 6.61
C PRO A 17 -30.29 -15.99 7.02
N ALA A 18 -30.42 -15.07 6.05
CA ALA A 18 -30.37 -13.65 6.32
C ALA A 18 -31.38 -13.35 7.44
N LYS A 19 -30.88 -12.93 8.62
CA LYS A 19 -31.73 -12.61 9.76
C LYS A 19 -32.59 -11.43 9.33
N ARG A 20 -33.85 -11.71 9.00
CA ARG A 20 -34.80 -10.68 8.55
C ARG A 20 -34.85 -9.63 9.66
N PRO A 21 -34.60 -8.35 9.35
CA PRO A 21 -34.70 -7.30 10.35
C PRO A 21 -36.12 -7.28 10.91
N ASN A 22 -36.24 -7.25 12.23
CA ASN A 22 -37.53 -7.11 12.90
C ASN A 22 -38.09 -5.73 12.56
N LEU A 23 -39.12 -5.66 11.72
CA LEU A 23 -39.70 -4.39 11.26
C LEU A 23 -40.30 -3.56 12.41
N ARG A 24 -40.64 -4.20 13.54
CA ARG A 24 -41.14 -3.53 14.75
C ARG A 24 -40.05 -2.77 15.51
N ASP A 25 -38.78 -3.17 15.35
CA ASP A 25 -37.64 -2.55 16.03
C ASP A 25 -37.03 -1.40 15.21
N LEU A 26 -37.48 -1.22 13.96
CA LEU A 26 -37.06 -0.11 13.11
C LEU A 26 -37.71 1.18 13.60
N LYS A 27 -36.90 2.05 14.23
CA LYS A 27 -37.34 3.39 14.62
C LYS A 27 -37.60 4.24 13.38
N ALA A 28 -38.61 5.10 13.47
CA ALA A 28 -38.89 6.10 12.44
C ALA A 28 -37.63 6.93 12.15
N PRO A 29 -37.38 7.30 10.88
CA PRO A 29 -36.26 8.14 10.52
C PRO A 29 -36.36 9.44 11.32
N GLN A 30 -35.35 9.70 12.14
CA GLN A 30 -35.23 10.99 12.78
C GLN A 30 -34.96 12.03 11.69
N ILE A 31 -35.61 13.19 11.80
CA ILE A 31 -35.24 14.34 10.97
C ILE A 31 -33.85 14.75 11.44
N VAL A 32 -32.85 14.44 10.63
CA VAL A 32 -31.44 14.79 10.87
C VAL A 32 -31.14 16.02 10.03
N GLU A 33 -30.44 16.99 10.62
CA GLU A 33 -29.99 18.20 9.95
C GLU A 33 -29.06 17.87 8.77
N ASP A 34 -29.20 18.59 7.66
CA ASP A 34 -28.46 18.38 6.41
C ASP A 34 -26.94 18.49 6.60
N SER A 35 -26.49 19.32 7.56
CA SER A 35 -25.08 19.46 7.91
C SER A 35 -24.49 18.14 8.43
N SER A 36 -25.21 17.45 9.32
CA SER A 36 -24.80 16.16 9.88
C SER A 36 -24.79 15.05 8.83
N VAL A 37 -25.74 15.09 7.88
CA VAL A 37 -25.75 14.16 6.74
C VAL A 37 -24.56 14.38 5.83
N SER A 38 -24.18 15.64 5.58
CA SER A 38 -23.02 15.97 4.74
C SER A 38 -21.70 15.49 5.35
N GLU A 39 -21.51 15.64 6.66
CA GLU A 39 -20.31 15.18 7.36
C GLU A 39 -20.23 13.66 7.40
N ASN A 40 -21.35 12.97 7.64
CA ASN A 40 -21.41 11.52 7.65
C ASN A 40 -21.16 10.96 6.23
N SER A 41 -21.72 11.60 5.20
CA SER A 41 -21.49 11.22 3.80
C SER A 41 -20.01 11.37 3.40
N ARG A 42 -19.34 12.44 3.86
CA ARG A 42 -17.89 12.61 3.68
C ARG A 42 -17.09 11.55 4.43
N ALA A 43 -17.42 11.27 5.68
CA ALA A 43 -16.75 10.26 6.51
C ALA A 43 -16.93 8.83 5.97
N LEU A 44 -18.12 8.51 5.43
CA LEU A 44 -18.37 7.25 4.74
C LEU A 44 -17.62 7.20 3.41
N GLY A 45 -17.61 8.30 2.65
CA GLY A 45 -16.85 8.41 1.40
C GLY A 45 -15.36 8.13 1.60
N THR A 46 -14.73 8.73 2.62
CA THR A 46 -13.32 8.47 2.93
C THR A 46 -13.08 7.04 3.40
N LYS A 47 -13.95 6.50 4.27
CA LYS A 47 -13.84 5.13 4.78
C LYS A 47 -13.95 4.05 3.70
N TRP A 48 -14.77 4.28 2.68
CA TRP A 48 -15.05 3.32 1.61
C TRP A 48 -14.31 3.62 0.30
N GLY A 49 -13.34 4.54 0.32
CA GLY A 49 -12.44 4.77 -0.83
C GLY A 49 -12.99 5.65 -1.93
N ALA A 50 -14.04 6.45 -1.67
CA ALA A 50 -14.51 7.50 -2.59
C ALA A 50 -13.61 8.77 -2.56
N GLN A 51 -12.34 8.62 -2.20
CA GLN A 51 -11.33 9.64 -2.49
C GLN A 51 -10.74 9.36 -3.86
N THR A 52 -11.03 10.25 -4.81
CA THR A 52 -10.47 10.24 -6.17
C THR A 52 -9.09 10.91 -6.22
N SER A 53 -8.18 10.56 -5.30
CA SER A 53 -6.76 10.79 -5.58
C SER A 53 -6.36 9.70 -6.55
N LEU A 54 -6.31 10.03 -7.84
CA LEU A 54 -5.63 9.18 -8.81
C LEU A 54 -4.15 9.21 -8.43
N ASP A 55 -3.69 8.17 -7.74
CA ASP A 55 -2.26 7.93 -7.62
C ASP A 55 -1.70 7.90 -9.05
N GLU A 56 -0.65 8.68 -9.32
CA GLU A 56 0.03 8.60 -10.60
C GLU A 56 0.49 7.16 -10.81
N PRO A 57 0.26 6.57 -12.00
CA PRO A 57 0.65 5.19 -12.24
C PRO A 57 2.17 5.06 -12.05
N ASP A 58 2.57 4.04 -11.28
CA ASP A 58 3.99 3.70 -11.12
C ASP A 58 4.66 3.60 -12.50
N PRO A 59 5.87 4.19 -12.68
CA PRO A 59 6.54 4.15 -13.96
C PRO A 59 6.84 2.71 -14.38
N ALA A 60 6.69 2.44 -15.68
CA ALA A 60 7.00 1.13 -16.25
C ALA A 60 8.50 0.82 -16.11
N MET A 61 8.83 -0.17 -15.28
CA MET A 61 10.22 -0.53 -15.00
C MET A 61 10.80 -1.40 -16.11
N THR A 62 12.01 -1.04 -16.58
CA THR A 62 12.77 -1.82 -17.58
C THR A 62 14.05 -2.39 -16.97
N SER A 63 14.39 -3.64 -17.30
CA SER A 63 15.61 -4.28 -16.81
C SER A 63 16.84 -3.83 -17.59
N LEU A 64 17.86 -3.33 -16.90
CA LEU A 64 19.16 -3.00 -17.46
C LEU A 64 20.15 -4.16 -17.28
N ARG A 65 20.68 -4.71 -18.37
CA ARG A 65 21.76 -5.71 -18.35
C ARG A 65 23.04 -5.09 -18.88
N MET A 66 24.13 -5.20 -18.12
CA MET A 66 25.44 -4.69 -18.51
C MET A 66 26.56 -5.64 -18.06
N VAL A 67 27.68 -5.62 -18.78
CA VAL A 67 28.91 -6.31 -18.42
C VAL A 67 29.89 -5.27 -17.89
N ILE A 68 30.37 -5.46 -16.67
CA ILE A 68 31.33 -4.56 -16.02
C ILE A 68 32.51 -5.37 -15.48
N PRO A 69 33.69 -4.76 -15.32
CA PRO A 69 34.81 -5.42 -14.67
C PRO A 69 34.48 -5.82 -13.21
N GLU A 70 35.00 -6.96 -12.77
CA GLU A 70 34.69 -7.52 -11.44
C GLU A 70 35.05 -6.57 -10.29
N TYR A 71 36.13 -5.79 -10.43
CA TYR A 71 36.52 -4.81 -9.42
C TYR A 71 35.49 -3.68 -9.27
N VAL A 72 34.81 -3.29 -10.36
CA VAL A 72 33.77 -2.27 -10.34
C VAL A 72 32.53 -2.79 -9.62
N ASP A 73 32.13 -4.05 -9.87
CA ASP A 73 31.00 -4.64 -9.17
C ASP A 73 31.25 -4.75 -7.65
N ARG A 74 32.48 -5.10 -7.25
CA ARG A 74 32.89 -5.09 -5.84
C ARG A 74 32.78 -3.70 -5.23
N GLN A 75 33.29 -2.68 -5.90
CA GLN A 75 33.18 -1.29 -5.44
C GLN A 75 31.72 -0.81 -5.34
N LEU A 76 30.87 -1.15 -6.31
CA LEU A 76 29.43 -0.85 -6.26
C LEU A 76 28.77 -1.52 -5.06
N SER A 77 29.12 -2.76 -4.76
CA SER A 77 28.58 -3.50 -3.63
C SER A 77 28.95 -2.86 -2.29
N LEU A 78 30.22 -2.44 -2.14
CA LEU A 78 30.71 -1.78 -0.94
C LEU A 78 30.03 -0.42 -0.73
N LYS A 79 30.01 0.44 -1.76
CA LYS A 79 29.37 1.76 -1.68
C LYS A 79 27.87 1.66 -1.39
N ALA A 80 27.18 0.70 -1.99
CA ALA A 80 25.76 0.46 -1.73
C ALA A 80 25.51 0.07 -0.26
N ALA A 81 26.37 -0.78 0.31
CA ALA A 81 26.26 -1.19 1.70
C ALA A 81 26.55 -0.03 2.68
N GLU A 82 27.60 0.76 2.42
CA GLU A 82 27.98 1.93 3.24
C GLU A 82 26.87 2.99 3.28
N ALA A 83 26.34 3.35 2.11
CA ALA A 83 25.28 4.35 1.98
C ALA A 83 23.88 3.80 2.32
N LYS A 84 23.75 2.49 2.58
CA LYS A 84 22.45 1.81 2.78
C LYS A 84 21.49 2.10 1.62
N VAL A 85 21.96 1.91 0.40
CA VAL A 85 21.19 2.06 -0.84
C VAL A 85 21.34 0.81 -1.72
N THR A 86 20.60 0.76 -2.81
CA THR A 86 20.74 -0.34 -3.79
C THR A 86 21.79 0.00 -4.86
N LYS A 87 22.33 -1.02 -5.53
CA LYS A 87 23.18 -0.82 -6.72
C LYS A 87 22.43 -0.03 -7.81
N GLN A 88 21.13 -0.29 -7.98
CA GLN A 88 20.28 0.43 -8.93
C GLN A 88 20.26 1.93 -8.63
N TYR A 89 20.11 2.33 -7.35
CA TYR A 89 20.16 3.74 -6.94
C TYR A 89 21.48 4.39 -7.37
N LEU A 90 22.62 3.74 -7.14
CA LEU A 90 23.92 4.28 -7.55
C LEU A 90 24.05 4.45 -9.07
N VAL A 91 23.51 3.50 -9.84
CA VAL A 91 23.49 3.59 -11.30
C VAL A 91 22.58 4.73 -11.77
N LEU A 92 21.37 4.86 -11.22
CA LEU A 92 20.45 5.95 -11.57
C LEU A 92 21.00 7.31 -11.19
N LYS A 93 21.66 7.42 -10.03
CA LYS A 93 22.34 8.64 -9.60
C LYS A 93 23.46 9.03 -10.57
N ALA A 94 24.30 8.08 -10.98
CA ALA A 94 25.35 8.33 -11.95
C ALA A 94 24.79 8.75 -13.33
N LEU A 95 23.65 8.18 -13.75
CA LEU A 95 22.95 8.61 -14.96
C LEU A 95 22.39 10.02 -14.83
N SER A 96 21.82 10.37 -13.68
CA SER A 96 21.36 11.73 -13.40
C SER A 96 22.52 12.73 -13.48
N GLU A 97 23.65 12.41 -12.85
CA GLU A 97 24.88 13.23 -12.90
C GLU A 97 25.45 13.35 -14.33
N ALA A 98 25.23 12.34 -15.18
CA ALA A 98 25.60 12.36 -16.59
C ALA A 98 24.61 13.16 -17.48
N GLY A 99 23.53 13.71 -16.90
CA GLY A 99 22.57 14.56 -17.60
C GLY A 99 21.32 13.85 -18.13
N TYR A 100 21.07 12.60 -17.73
CA TYR A 100 19.80 11.92 -18.04
C TYR A 100 18.69 12.42 -17.13
N GLU A 101 17.47 12.49 -17.66
CA GLU A 101 16.27 12.81 -16.87
C GLU A 101 15.94 11.62 -15.95
N VAL A 102 16.15 11.81 -14.65
CA VAL A 102 15.79 10.86 -13.60
C VAL A 102 14.94 11.62 -12.59
N ARG A 103 13.71 11.16 -12.36
CA ARG A 103 12.83 11.80 -11.39
C ARG A 103 13.31 11.46 -9.98
N GLU A 104 13.24 12.43 -9.07
CA GLU A 104 13.62 12.22 -7.66
C GLU A 104 12.79 11.11 -7.00
N ALA A 105 11.54 10.94 -7.43
CA ALA A 105 10.66 9.86 -6.97
C ALA A 105 11.21 8.45 -7.31
N ASP A 106 12.03 8.33 -8.35
CA ASP A 106 12.64 7.05 -8.76
C ASP A 106 13.98 6.77 -8.04
N LEU A 107 14.57 7.79 -7.42
CA LEU A 107 15.76 7.70 -6.57
C LEU A 107 15.40 7.19 -5.17
N ILE A 108 14.82 6.00 -5.11
CA ILE A 108 14.35 5.39 -3.86
C ILE A 108 15.53 4.77 -3.12
N GLU A 109 15.88 5.36 -1.98
CA GLU A 109 16.83 4.77 -1.03
C GLU A 109 16.23 3.48 -0.42
N ASP A 110 17.08 2.47 -0.30
CA ASP A 110 16.83 1.06 0.07
C ASP A 110 15.37 0.64 0.40
N LYS A 111 14.72 -0.05 -0.55
CA LYS A 111 13.37 -0.66 -0.41
C LYS A 111 13.31 -1.83 0.59
N ARG A 112 14.31 -2.03 1.46
CA ARG A 112 14.25 -3.03 2.54
C ARG A 112 13.17 -2.61 3.54
N LYS A 113 11.94 -3.05 3.30
CA LYS A 113 10.91 -3.20 4.35
C LYS A 113 11.60 -3.86 5.54
N ARG A 114 11.76 -3.12 6.65
CA ARG A 114 12.08 -3.72 7.94
C ARG A 114 11.03 -4.78 8.19
N ARG A 115 11.38 -6.06 7.99
CA ARG A 115 10.52 -7.19 8.34
C ARG A 115 10.34 -7.07 9.86
N ARG A 116 9.19 -6.54 10.30
CA ARG A 116 8.83 -6.48 11.71
C ARG A 116 8.96 -7.90 12.26
N ARG A 117 9.86 -8.08 13.24
CA ARG A 117 9.88 -9.25 14.11
C ARG A 117 8.76 -9.12 15.12
#